data_AF-B0XJ32-F1
#
_entry.id   AF-B0XJ32-F1
#
_cell.length_a   1.000
_cell.length_b   1.000
_cell.length_c   1.000
_cell.angle_alpha   90.00
_cell.angle_beta   90.00
_cell.angle_gamma   90.00
#
_symmetry.space_group_name_H-M   'P 1'
#
loop_
_entity.id
_entity.type
_entity.pdbx_description
1 polymer ?
#
loop_
_entity_poly.entity_id
_entity_poly.type
_entity_poly.pdbx_seq_one_letter_code
_entity_poly.pdbx_strand_id
1 'polypeptide(L)'
;MTGKIMLLSLTAGGVGLNLVGANHLMLLDLHWNPQLEAQAQDRVYRVGQKKPVYIWKFMCTDTVEQKIMGLQQKKLDLATQALTGTKHTGSKLTIDDLKSLFGL
;
A
#
# COMPACT_ATOMS: atom_id res chain seq x y z
N MET A 1 -19.06 20.15 13.62
CA MET A 1 -18.15 19.10 14.11
C MET A 1 -16.86 19.21 13.32
N THR A 2 -15.76 19.61 13.95
CA THR A 2 -14.43 19.66 13.32
C THR A 2 -13.70 18.35 13.64
N GLY A 3 -13.42 17.55 12.61
CA GLY A 3 -12.55 16.38 12.74
C GLY A 3 -11.08 16.80 12.80
N LYS A 4 -10.27 16.11 13.61
CA LYS A 4 -8.82 16.30 13.60
C LYS A 4 -8.24 15.53 12.41
N ILE A 5 -7.48 16.21 11.57
CA ILE A 5 -6.83 15.64 10.39
C ILE A 5 -5.32 15.64 10.63
N MET A 6 -4.67 14.53 10.28
CA MET A 6 -3.22 14.40 10.28
C MET A 6 -2.79 14.03 8.87
N LEU A 7 -1.93 14.84 8.27
CA LEU A 7 -1.30 14.57 6.98
C LEU A 7 0.08 13.98 7.22
N LEU A 8 0.40 12.92 6.49
CA LEU A 8 1.64 12.17 6.64
C LEU A 8 2.04 11.60 5.28
N SER A 9 3.33 11.64 4.95
CA SER A 9 3.82 10.88 3.80
C SER A 9 3.80 9.38 4.11
N LEU A 10 3.59 8.56 3.09
CA LEU A 10 3.56 7.10 3.27
C LEU A 10 4.88 6.57 3.88
N THR A 11 6.01 7.19 3.52
CA THR A 11 7.34 6.84 4.04
C THR A 11 7.49 7.17 5.53
N ALA A 12 6.95 8.30 5.99
CA ALA A 12 6.94 8.65 7.41
C ALA A 12 5.93 7.80 8.21
N GLY A 13 4.89 7.27 7.57
CA GLY A 13 3.95 6.30 8.17
C GLY A 13 4.55 4.95 8.52
N GLY A 14 5.66 4.57 7.87
CA GLY A 14 6.34 3.30 8.14
C GLY A 14 7.13 3.27 9.45
N VAL A 15 7.52 4.44 9.99
CA VAL A 15 8.48 4.54 11.11
C VAL A 15 7.80 4.66 12.48
N GLY A 16 7.46 3.53 13.10
CA GLY A 16 7.24 3.42 14.54
C GLY A 16 6.05 4.17 15.17
N LEU A 17 5.27 4.95 14.41
CA LEU A 17 4.15 5.73 14.93
C LEU A 17 2.99 4.83 15.39
N ASN A 18 2.26 5.29 16.42
CA ASN A 18 1.01 4.69 16.86
C ASN A 18 -0.14 5.64 16.53
N LEU A 19 -1.03 5.22 15.62
CA LEU A 19 -2.12 6.04 15.07
C LEU A 19 -3.50 5.49 15.44
N VAL A 20 -3.59 4.71 16.53
CA VAL A 20 -4.84 4.12 17.07
C VAL A 20 -5.93 5.17 17.37
N GLY A 21 -5.58 6.45 17.52
CA GLY A 21 -6.56 7.53 17.68
C GLY A 21 -7.34 7.86 16.40
N ALA A 22 -6.82 7.52 15.23
CA ALA A 22 -7.50 7.66 13.94
C ALA A 22 -8.32 6.41 13.63
N ASN A 23 -9.42 6.58 12.89
CA ASN A 23 -10.26 5.47 12.43
C ASN A 23 -10.66 5.59 10.96
N HIS A 24 -10.15 6.61 10.26
CA HIS A 24 -10.21 6.74 8.80
C HIS A 24 -8.78 6.96 8.30
N LEU A 25 -8.33 6.11 7.39
CA LEU A 25 -7.05 6.24 6.68
C LEU A 25 -7.35 6.46 5.20
N MET A 26 -6.79 7.53 4.63
CA MET A 26 -6.94 7.87 3.21
C MET A 26 -5.58 7.75 2.53
N LEU A 27 -5.42 6.74 1.69
CA LEU A 27 -4.26 6.55 0.82
C LEU A 27 -4.54 7.28 -0.50
N LEU A 28 -3.97 8.48 -0.63
CA LEU A 28 -4.20 9.35 -1.78
C LEU A 28 -3.36 8.94 -3.00
N ASP A 29 -2.15 8.43 -2.77
CA ASP A 29 -1.23 7.99 -3.82
C ASP A 29 -0.92 6.50 -3.67
N LEU A 30 -0.78 5.80 -4.79
CA LEU A 30 -0.38 4.40 -4.84
C LEU A 30 1.13 4.23 -4.86
N HIS A 31 1.66 3.33 -4.02
CA HIS A 31 3.08 3.01 -4.00
C HIS A 31 3.35 1.63 -4.60
N TRP A 32 4.30 1.51 -5.53
CA TRP A 32 4.62 0.23 -6.22
C TRP A 32 4.95 -0.96 -5.29
N ASN A 33 5.36 -0.68 -4.05
CA ASN A 33 5.55 -1.67 -2.99
C ASN A 33 4.31 -1.72 -2.06
N PRO A 34 3.44 -2.75 -2.17
CA PRO A 34 2.19 -2.82 -1.38
C PRO A 34 2.44 -3.00 0.13
N GLN A 35 3.60 -3.49 0.54
CA GLN A 35 3.94 -3.69 1.94
C GLN A 35 4.08 -2.37 2.72
N LEU A 36 4.44 -1.26 2.06
CA LEU A 36 4.48 0.05 2.70
C LEU A 36 3.07 0.55 3.03
N GLU A 37 2.11 0.31 2.15
CA GLU A 37 0.70 0.63 2.41
C GLU A 37 0.14 -0.22 3.54
N ALA A 38 0.40 -1.54 3.53
CA ALA A 38 -0.01 -2.44 4.60
C ALA A 38 0.57 -2.01 5.96
N GLN A 39 1.85 -1.63 6.01
CA GLN A 39 2.47 -1.16 7.25
C GLN A 39 1.83 0.12 7.78
N ALA A 40 1.43 1.05 6.89
CA ALA A 40 0.72 2.26 7.28
C ALA A 40 -0.69 1.94 7.84
N GLN A 41 -1.39 0.97 7.24
CA GLN A 41 -2.68 0.48 7.72
C GLN A 41 -2.57 -0.13 9.13
N ASP A 42 -1.52 -0.91 9.39
CA ASP A 42 -1.23 -1.53 10.70
C ASP A 42 -0.92 -0.53 11.83
N ARG A 43 -0.71 0.75 11.50
CA ARG A 43 -0.58 1.82 12.51
C ARG A 43 -1.92 2.30 13.03
N VAL A 44 -2.98 2.18 12.23
CA VAL A 44 -4.35 2.62 12.53
C VAL A 44 -5.19 1.43 12.98
N TYR A 45 -5.15 0.33 12.21
CA TYR A 45 -5.74 -0.94 12.57
C TYR A 45 -4.77 -1.73 13.45
N ARG A 46 -4.81 -1.44 14.75
CA ARG A 46 -3.87 -2.00 15.73
C ARG A 46 -4.57 -2.31 17.05
N VAL A 47 -3.96 -3.19 17.85
CA VAL A 47 -4.36 -3.45 19.24
C VAL A 47 -4.50 -2.12 19.99
N GLY A 48 -5.66 -1.94 20.64
CA GLY A 48 -6.03 -0.71 21.35
C GLY A 48 -7.04 0.17 20.61
N GLN A 49 -7.32 -0.12 19.34
CA GLN A 49 -8.39 0.53 18.58
C GLN A 49 -9.76 0.12 19.12
N LYS A 50 -10.64 1.12 19.32
CA LYS A 50 -12.00 0.93 19.88
C LYS A 50 -13.11 1.25 18.88
N LYS A 51 -12.76 1.81 17.72
CA LYS A 51 -13.70 2.21 16.67
C LYS A 51 -13.48 1.39 15.41
N PRO A 52 -14.52 1.17 14.58
CA PRO A 52 -14.35 0.63 13.24
C PRO A 52 -13.35 1.48 12.45
N VAL A 53 -12.37 0.82 11.83
CA VAL A 53 -11.35 1.45 10.99
C VAL A 53 -11.76 1.32 9.54
N TYR A 54 -11.75 2.45 8.82
CA TYR A 54 -12.01 2.52 7.39
C TYR A 54 -10.73 2.90 6.65
N ILE A 55 -10.33 2.07 5.70
CA ILE A 55 -9.17 2.31 4.84
C ILE A 55 -9.70 2.62 3.44
N TRP A 56 -9.40 3.82 2.97
CA TRP A 56 -9.77 4.32 1.65
C TRP A 56 -8.52 4.37 0.80
N LYS A 57 -8.57 3.69 -0.35
CA LYS A 57 -7.47 3.70 -1.31
C LYS A 57 -7.99 4.33 -2.59
N PHE A 58 -7.46 5.51 -2.90
CA PHE A 58 -7.85 6.26 -4.09
C PHE A 58 -6.98 5.81 -5.27
N MET A 59 -7.60 5.78 -6.45
CA MET A 59 -6.94 5.46 -7.71
C MET A 59 -7.66 6.20 -8.83
N CYS A 60 -6.89 6.87 -9.67
CA CYS A 60 -7.35 7.55 -10.86
C CYS A 60 -7.45 6.56 -12.02
N THR A 61 -8.64 6.44 -12.59
CA THR A 61 -8.89 5.61 -13.77
C THR A 61 -8.17 6.17 -14.99
N ASP A 62 -7.77 5.30 -15.92
CA ASP A 62 -7.08 5.66 -17.16
C ASP A 62 -5.73 6.38 -16.95
N THR A 63 -5.07 6.09 -15.82
CA THR A 63 -3.75 6.62 -15.49
C THR A 63 -2.74 5.52 -15.18
N VAL A 64 -1.47 5.89 -14.98
CA VAL A 64 -0.40 4.99 -14.55
C VAL A 64 -0.73 4.25 -13.24
N GLU A 65 -1.63 4.78 -12.41
CA GLU A 65 -2.04 4.18 -11.14
C GLU A 65 -2.69 2.80 -11.32
N GLN A 66 -3.43 2.58 -12.42
CA GLN A 66 -3.97 1.25 -12.73
C GLN A 66 -2.86 0.22 -12.99
N LYS A 67 -1.78 0.62 -13.66
CA LYS A 67 -0.60 -0.25 -13.88
C LYS A 67 0.12 -0.54 -12.55
N ILE A 68 0.25 0.47 -11.69
CA ILE A 68 0.82 0.31 -10.34
C ILE A 68 0.00 -0.68 -9.52
N MET A 69 -1.33 -0.59 -9.57
CA MET A 69 -2.22 -1.54 -8.91
C MET A 69 -2.02 -2.96 -9.46
N GLY A 70 -1.89 -3.14 -10.77
CA GLY A 70 -1.54 -4.43 -11.37
C GLY A 70 -0.19 -4.97 -10.90
N LEU A 71 0.82 -4.10 -10.76
CA LEU A 71 2.13 -4.47 -10.23
C LEU A 71 2.07 -4.89 -8.76
N GLN A 72 1.28 -4.19 -7.94
CA GLN A 72 1.06 -4.57 -6.53
C GLN A 72 0.44 -5.96 -6.44
N GLN A 73 -0.59 -6.27 -7.24
CA GLN A 73 -1.23 -7.58 -7.24
C GLN A 73 -0.23 -8.68 -7.60
N LYS A 74 0.55 -8.49 -8.68
CA LYS A 74 1.61 -9.43 -9.06
C LYS A 74 2.61 -9.69 -7.92
N LYS A 75 3.04 -8.64 -7.21
CA LYS A 75 3.95 -8.77 -6.06
C LYS A 75 3.34 -9.54 -4.90
N LEU A 76 2.05 -9.32 -4.61
CA LEU A 76 1.33 -10.04 -3.56
C LEU A 76 1.16 -11.52 -3.93
N ASP A 77 0.78 -11.81 -5.18
CA ASP A 77 0.62 -13.18 -5.67
C ASP A 77 1.94 -13.94 -5.61
N LEU A 78 3.04 -13.32 -6.04
CA LEU A 78 4.38 -13.90 -5.93
C LEU A 78 4.78 -14.17 -4.47
N ALA A 79 4.48 -13.25 -3.55
CA ALA A 79 4.77 -13.43 -2.13
C ALA A 79 3.96 -14.60 -1.53
N THR A 80 2.69 -14.72 -1.88
CA THR A 80 1.84 -15.85 -1.50
C THR A 80 2.39 -17.16 -2.05
N GLN A 81 2.75 -17.22 -3.33
CA GLN A 81 3.31 -18.41 -3.97
C GLN A 81 4.64 -18.87 -3.35
N ALA A 82 5.50 -17.91 -2.98
CA ALA A 82 6.75 -18.19 -2.29
C ALA A 82 6.52 -18.81 -0.91
N LEU A 83 5.51 -18.31 -0.17
CA LEU A 83 5.12 -18.85 1.14
C LEU A 83 4.46 -20.23 1.02
N THR A 84 3.76 -20.54 -0.08
CA THR A 84 3.18 -21.87 -0.36
C THR A 84 4.19 -22.87 -0.93
N GLY A 85 5.48 -22.53 -1.00
CA GLY A 85 6.55 -23.45 -1.37
C GLY A 85 6.75 -23.67 -2.87
N THR A 86 6.08 -22.89 -3.74
CA THR A 86 6.33 -22.93 -5.19
C THR A 86 7.48 -21.99 -5.51
N LYS A 87 8.68 -22.53 -5.75
CA LYS A 87 9.91 -21.77 -5.97
C LYS A 87 9.78 -20.80 -7.16
N HIS A 88 9.70 -19.50 -6.89
CA HIS A 88 10.14 -18.47 -7.82
C HIS A 88 10.96 -17.38 -7.11
N THR A 89 12.13 -17.11 -7.67
CA THR A 89 13.14 -16.16 -7.24
C THR A 89 12.57 -14.73 -7.29
N GLY A 90 12.61 -14.02 -6.15
CA GLY A 90 12.04 -12.67 -6.03
C GLY A 90 12.55 -11.70 -7.10
N SER A 91 11.64 -11.18 -7.92
CA SER A 91 11.97 -10.22 -8.96
C SER A 91 12.03 -8.80 -8.40
N LYS A 92 13.24 -8.23 -8.37
CA LYS A 92 13.41 -6.77 -8.40
C LYS A 92 12.70 -6.24 -9.64
N LEU A 93 12.17 -5.01 -9.55
CA LEU A 93 11.60 -4.31 -10.70
C LEU A 93 12.58 -4.38 -11.88
N THR A 94 12.16 -5.01 -12.97
CA THR A 94 12.99 -5.14 -14.16
C THR A 94 12.88 -3.89 -15.02
N ILE A 95 13.86 -3.65 -15.89
CA ILE A 95 13.80 -2.56 -16.87
C ILE A 95 12.57 -2.71 -17.79
N ASP A 96 12.12 -3.95 -18.03
CA ASP A 96 10.95 -4.22 -18.84
C ASP A 96 9.65 -3.85 -18.10
N ASP A 97 9.58 -4.04 -16.78
CA ASP A 97 8.48 -3.52 -15.96
C ASP A 97 8.42 -1.98 -16.04
N LEU A 98 9.58 -1.31 -15.99
CA LEU A 98 9.69 0.15 -16.15
C LEU A 98 9.22 0.62 -17.53
N LYS A 99 9.61 -0.05 -18.61
CA LYS A 99 9.14 0.27 -19.96
C LYS A 99 7.63 0.09 -20.09
N SER A 100 7.10 -1.01 -19.54
CA SER A 100 5.65 -1.27 -19.53
C SER A 100 4.85 -0.20 -18.76
N LEU A 101 5.42 0.35 -17.68
CA LEU A 101 4.82 1.42 -16.89
C LEU A 101 4.69 2.71 -17.72
N PHE A 102 5.73 3.09 -18.46
CA PHE A 102 5.75 4.31 -19.27
C PHE A 102 5.26 4.16 -20.72
N GLY A 103 4.92 2.94 -21.16
CA GLY A 103 4.41 2.70 -22.52
C GLY A 103 5.46 2.84 -23.62
N LEU A 104 6.73 2.56 -23.29
CA LEU A 104 7.87 2.55 -24.20
C LEU A 104 8.18 1.14 -24.71
#